data_AF-A0A9D4I6Y3-F1
#
_entry.id   AF-A0A9D4I6Y3-F1
#
_cell.length_a   1.000
_cell.length_b   1.000
_cell.length_c   1.000
_cell.angle_alpha   90.00
_cell.angle_beta   90.00
_cell.angle_gamma   90.00
#
_symmetry.space_group_name_H-M   'P 1'
#
loop_
_entity.id
_entity.type
_entity.pdbx_description
1 polymer ?
#
loop_
_entity_poly.entity_id
_entity_poly.type
_entity_poly.pdbx_seq_one_letter_code
_entity_poly.pdbx_strand_id
1 'polypeptide(L)'
;MKVLAVFFVSCVAIAVGSDLVIYDSTSQPKCTLVGPRTRRNDCRWHAGLDMADQIIEGGRIIAYKIQWFNGNWSGWFVPGLNDLDIKFNIYASPCTPPVKAKSLRRWWSYFYDHNHQFIICTPN
;
A
#
# COMPACT_ATOMS: atom_id res chain seq x y z
N MET A 1 54.41 47.26 4.99
CA MET A 1 52.96 47.47 5.20
C MET A 1 52.33 46.12 5.47
N LYS A 2 51.74 45.95 6.66
CA LYS A 2 51.05 44.73 7.11
C LYS A 2 49.59 44.82 6.67
N VAL A 3 49.03 43.74 6.13
CA VAL A 3 47.58 43.49 6.21
C VAL A 3 47.40 42.00 6.49
N LEU A 4 47.03 41.68 7.73
CA LEU A 4 46.58 40.35 8.13
C LEU A 4 45.06 40.31 7.92
N ALA A 5 44.58 39.43 7.05
CA ALA A 5 43.15 39.20 6.87
C ALA A 5 42.65 38.20 7.93
N VAL A 6 41.73 38.65 8.79
CA VAL A 6 41.05 37.80 9.78
C VAL A 6 39.70 37.39 9.20
N PHE A 7 39.54 36.11 8.88
CA PHE A 7 38.26 35.54 8.47
C PHE A 7 37.45 35.17 9.71
N PHE A 8 36.43 35.96 10.03
CA PHE A 8 35.42 35.59 11.03
C PHE A 8 34.46 34.56 10.42
N VAL A 9 34.62 33.30 10.79
CA VAL A 9 33.63 32.25 10.52
C VAL A 9 32.52 32.40 11.55
N SER A 10 31.39 32.99 11.13
CA SER A 10 30.17 33.05 11.94
C SER A 10 29.51 31.66 11.93
N CYS A 11 29.57 30.96 13.06
CA CYS A 11 28.76 29.76 13.30
C CYS A 11 27.29 30.18 13.43
N VAL A 12 26.49 29.90 12.40
CA VAL A 12 25.02 29.97 12.51
C VAL A 12 24.57 28.78 13.36
N ALA A 13 24.22 29.04 14.61
CA ALA A 13 23.55 28.06 15.46
C ALA A 13 22.11 27.88 14.95
N ILE A 14 21.82 26.74 14.33
CA ILE A 14 20.46 26.35 13.98
C ILE A 14 19.78 25.96 15.29
N ALA A 15 18.93 26.85 15.82
CA ALA A 15 18.05 26.52 16.92
C ALA A 15 17.07 25.43 16.45
N VAL A 16 17.22 24.23 16.99
CA VAL A 16 16.26 23.15 16.79
C VAL A 16 15.03 23.51 17.61
N GLY A 17 14.06 24.18 16.99
CA GLY A 17 12.79 24.48 17.62
C GLY A 17 12.03 23.18 17.83
N SER A 18 11.93 22.70 19.08
CA SER A 18 10.87 21.79 19.46
C SER A 18 9.57 22.58 19.37
N ASP A 19 8.66 22.21 18.47
CA ASP A 19 7.33 22.80 18.53
C ASP A 19 6.65 22.39 19.87
N LEU A 20 5.67 23.18 20.30
CA LEU A 20 4.91 22.91 21.53
C LEU A 20 3.70 22.00 21.27
N VAL A 21 3.67 21.28 20.14
CA VAL A 21 2.57 20.42 19.75
C VAL A 21 2.72 19.09 20.46
N ILE A 22 1.72 18.76 21.28
CA ILE A 22 1.59 17.42 21.86
C ILE A 22 0.92 16.54 20.81
N TYR A 23 1.70 15.63 20.23
CA TYR A 23 1.22 14.65 19.26
C TYR A 23 0.64 13.44 19.98
N ASP A 24 -0.68 13.25 19.92
CA ASP A 24 -1.31 11.99 20.30
C ASP A 24 -1.25 11.01 19.12
N SER A 25 -0.26 10.11 19.14
CA SER A 25 -0.12 9.06 18.13
C SER A 25 -0.86 7.77 18.49
N THR A 26 -1.59 7.72 19.61
CA THR A 26 -2.26 6.48 20.05
C THR A 26 -3.37 6.06 19.09
N SER A 27 -4.06 7.04 18.51
CA SER A 27 -5.13 6.84 17.52
C SER A 27 -4.63 6.58 16.08
N GLN A 28 -3.33 6.71 15.82
CA GLN A 28 -2.80 6.53 14.46
C GLN A 28 -2.75 5.05 14.08
N PRO A 29 -3.20 4.67 12.88
CA PRO A 29 -3.14 3.28 12.44
C PRO A 29 -1.69 2.83 12.27
N LYS A 30 -1.38 1.60 12.69
CA LYS A 30 -0.07 0.99 12.46
C LYS A 30 -0.06 0.33 11.08
N CYS A 31 0.89 0.73 10.25
CA CYS A 31 1.06 0.21 8.90
C CYS A 31 2.31 -0.66 8.81
N THR A 32 2.21 -1.82 8.17
CA THR A 32 3.34 -2.75 7.98
C THR A 32 3.41 -3.23 6.54
N LEU A 33 4.64 -3.45 6.05
CA LEU A 33 4.88 -4.13 4.79
C LEU A 33 4.76 -5.64 5.01
N VAL A 34 3.93 -6.28 4.20
CA VAL A 34 3.64 -7.71 4.26
C VAL A 34 4.05 -8.36 2.95
N GLY A 35 4.88 -9.41 3.06
CA GLY A 35 5.29 -10.24 1.94
C GLY A 35 6.79 -10.21 1.64
N PRO A 36 7.22 -10.83 0.52
CA PRO A 36 6.37 -11.41 -0.52
C PRO A 36 5.60 -12.65 -0.05
N ARG A 37 4.33 -12.75 -0.45
CA ARG A 37 3.46 -13.91 -0.22
C ARG A 37 3.24 -14.65 -1.52
N THR A 38 3.10 -15.97 -1.42
CA THR A 38 2.66 -16.80 -2.54
C THR A 38 1.18 -16.59 -2.84
N ARG A 39 0.75 -17.01 -4.03
CA ARG A 39 -0.67 -17.00 -4.44
C ARG A 39 -1.59 -17.61 -3.37
N ARG A 40 -2.78 -17.02 -3.18
CA ARG A 40 -3.71 -17.41 -2.11
C ARG A 40 -4.72 -18.47 -2.52
N ASN A 41 -5.02 -18.60 -3.82
CA ASN A 41 -6.11 -19.43 -4.36
C ASN A 41 -7.49 -19.19 -3.70
N ASP A 42 -7.73 -17.99 -3.18
CA ASP A 42 -8.99 -17.60 -2.54
C ASP A 42 -9.87 -16.81 -3.52
N CYS A 43 -11.08 -17.32 -3.80
CA CYS A 43 -11.99 -16.70 -4.77
C CYS A 43 -12.33 -15.25 -4.44
N ARG A 44 -12.24 -14.84 -3.16
CA ARG A 44 -12.52 -13.48 -2.72
C ARG A 44 -11.47 -12.49 -3.25
N TRP A 45 -10.23 -12.95 -3.40
CA TRP A 45 -9.23 -12.21 -4.15
C TRP A 45 -9.62 -12.16 -5.61
N HIS A 46 -9.88 -13.31 -6.26
CA HIS A 46 -10.22 -13.34 -7.68
C HIS A 46 -11.40 -12.43 -8.07
N ALA A 47 -12.39 -12.31 -7.18
CA ALA A 47 -13.52 -11.38 -7.32
C ALA A 47 -13.07 -9.90 -7.42
N GLY A 48 -11.97 -9.56 -6.76
CA GLY A 48 -11.31 -8.27 -6.77
C GLY A 48 -12.13 -7.14 -6.14
N LEU A 49 -12.98 -7.48 -5.16
CA LEU A 49 -13.89 -6.58 -4.46
C LEU A 49 -13.16 -5.66 -3.48
N ASP A 50 -13.66 -4.43 -3.32
CA ASP A 50 -13.11 -3.34 -2.49
C ASP A 50 -12.85 -3.67 -1.01
N MET A 51 -13.47 -4.71 -0.46
CA MET A 51 -13.35 -5.07 0.97
C MET A 51 -12.56 -6.36 1.20
N ALA A 52 -11.92 -6.91 0.17
CA ALA A 52 -11.18 -8.16 0.28
C ALA A 52 -10.05 -8.07 1.33
N ASP A 53 -9.37 -6.93 1.41
CA ASP A 53 -8.36 -6.66 2.44
C ASP A 53 -8.92 -6.71 3.87
N GLN A 54 -10.06 -6.06 4.12
CA GLN A 54 -10.66 -6.03 5.44
C GLN A 54 -11.15 -7.43 5.86
N ILE A 55 -11.75 -8.16 4.92
CA ILE A 55 -12.32 -9.50 5.18
C ILE A 55 -11.23 -10.57 5.33
N ILE A 56 -10.15 -10.49 4.54
CA ILE A 56 -9.14 -11.55 4.45
C ILE A 56 -7.92 -11.25 5.31
N GLU A 57 -7.49 -9.99 5.35
CA GLU A 57 -6.26 -9.57 6.03
C GLU A 57 -6.54 -8.80 7.33
N GLY A 58 -7.79 -8.45 7.63
CA GLY A 58 -8.17 -7.77 8.87
C GLY A 58 -7.71 -6.32 8.98
N GLY A 59 -7.38 -5.69 7.84
CA GLY A 59 -6.90 -4.31 7.79
C GLY A 59 -7.09 -3.71 6.41
N ARG A 60 -6.70 -2.45 6.26
CA ARG A 60 -6.81 -1.74 4.98
C ARG A 60 -5.49 -1.79 4.24
N ILE A 61 -5.46 -2.40 3.07
CA ILE A 61 -4.31 -2.33 2.18
C ILE A 61 -4.26 -0.92 1.59
N ILE A 62 -3.11 -0.25 1.71
CA ILE A 62 -2.91 1.11 1.21
C ILE A 62 -2.05 1.15 -0.06
N ALA A 63 -1.25 0.12 -0.31
CA ALA A 63 -0.50 -0.06 -1.55
C ALA A 63 -0.13 -1.53 -1.73
N TYR A 64 0.00 -2.01 -2.97
CA TYR A 64 0.44 -3.37 -3.26
C TYR A 64 1.22 -3.51 -4.56
N LYS A 65 1.97 -4.62 -4.69
CA LYS A 65 2.63 -5.04 -5.92
C LYS A 65 2.33 -6.50 -6.21
N ILE A 66 2.34 -6.85 -7.49
CA ILE A 66 2.10 -8.20 -7.99
C ILE A 66 3.35 -8.64 -8.75
N GLN A 67 3.80 -9.87 -8.53
CA GLN A 67 4.83 -10.48 -9.34
C GLN A 67 4.15 -11.25 -10.48
N TRP A 68 4.36 -10.81 -11.72
CA TRP A 68 3.80 -11.45 -12.90
C TRP A 68 4.44 -12.80 -13.16
N PHE A 69 3.81 -13.63 -14.01
CA PHE A 69 4.35 -14.95 -14.38
C PHE A 69 5.74 -14.90 -15.04
N ASN A 70 6.15 -13.75 -15.60
CA ASN A 70 7.51 -13.55 -16.10
C ASN A 70 8.53 -13.26 -14.97
N GLY A 71 8.12 -13.31 -13.70
CA GLY A 71 8.96 -13.05 -12.53
C GLY A 71 9.12 -11.57 -12.17
N ASN A 72 8.71 -10.64 -13.04
CA ASN A 72 8.84 -9.21 -12.80
C ASN A 72 7.75 -8.70 -11.87
N TRP A 73 8.15 -7.84 -10.93
CA TRP A 73 7.21 -7.11 -10.09
C TRP A 73 6.60 -5.93 -10.85
N SER A 74 5.31 -5.70 -10.66
CA SER A 74 4.64 -4.46 -11.06
C SER A 74 5.23 -3.24 -10.35
N GLY A 75 4.78 -2.03 -10.74
CA GLY A 75 4.85 -0.87 -9.84
C GLY A 75 3.92 -1.03 -8.64
N TRP A 76 3.86 0.01 -7.79
CA TRP A 76 2.86 0.07 -6.72
C TRP A 76 1.49 0.42 -7.28
N PHE A 77 0.51 -0.40 -6.95
CA PHE A 77 -0.90 -0.10 -7.09
C PHE A 77 -1.42 0.48 -5.77
N VAL A 78 -2.17 1.56 -5.85
CA VAL A 78 -2.76 2.27 -4.72
C VAL A 78 -4.29 2.25 -4.88
N PRO A 79 -5.01 1.63 -3.93
CA PRO A 79 -6.46 1.59 -3.92
C PRO A 79 -7.15 2.93 -4.22
N GLY A 80 -7.91 2.98 -5.32
CA GLY A 80 -8.66 4.16 -5.75
C GLY A 80 -7.87 5.15 -6.61
N LEU A 81 -6.59 4.90 -6.87
CA LEU A 81 -5.73 5.77 -7.69
C LEU A 81 -5.38 5.14 -9.04
N ASN A 82 -4.70 3.99 -9.03
CA ASN A 82 -4.20 3.34 -10.24
C ASN A 82 -4.44 1.82 -10.24
N ASP A 83 -5.39 1.36 -9.42
CA ASP A 83 -5.51 -0.05 -9.05
C ASP A 83 -6.70 -0.79 -9.70
N LEU A 84 -7.41 -0.16 -10.65
CA LEU A 84 -8.46 -0.82 -11.42
C LEU A 84 -7.86 -1.71 -12.52
N ASP A 85 -8.27 -2.97 -12.55
CA ASP A 85 -7.89 -3.92 -13.59
C ASP A 85 -8.56 -3.53 -14.92
N ILE A 86 -7.83 -3.74 -16.02
CA ILE A 86 -8.37 -3.63 -17.37
C ILE A 86 -9.37 -4.73 -17.69
N LYS A 87 -9.33 -5.85 -16.96
CA LYS A 87 -10.32 -6.94 -17.05
C LYS A 87 -11.45 -6.75 -16.05
N PHE A 88 -12.60 -7.32 -16.36
CA PHE A 88 -13.78 -7.34 -15.49
C PHE A 88 -14.29 -8.78 -15.30
N ASN A 89 -15.11 -9.01 -14.27
CA ASN A 89 -15.72 -10.31 -14.03
C ASN A 89 -16.82 -10.55 -15.07
N ILE A 90 -16.54 -11.37 -16.10
CA ILE A 90 -17.50 -11.59 -17.20
C ILE A 90 -18.76 -12.32 -16.71
N TYR A 91 -18.56 -13.34 -15.88
CA TYR A 91 -19.62 -14.20 -15.34
C TYR A 91 -19.86 -13.94 -13.86
N ALA A 92 -21.05 -14.29 -13.39
CA ALA A 92 -21.31 -14.37 -11.96
C ALA A 92 -20.58 -15.57 -11.37
N SER A 93 -20.18 -15.47 -10.10
CA SER A 93 -19.51 -16.57 -9.38
C SER A 93 -20.08 -16.72 -7.97
N PRO A 94 -20.28 -17.95 -7.48
CA PRO A 94 -20.85 -18.24 -6.16
C PRO A 94 -19.85 -18.06 -5.01
N CYS A 95 -18.82 -17.21 -5.16
CA CYS A 95 -17.94 -16.83 -4.06
C CYS A 95 -18.75 -16.15 -2.94
N THR A 96 -18.20 -16.01 -1.73
CA THR A 96 -18.87 -15.30 -0.64
C THR A 96 -18.05 -14.06 -0.25
N PRO A 97 -18.56 -12.84 -0.49
CA PRO A 97 -19.84 -12.52 -1.11
C PRO A 97 -19.87 -12.83 -2.63
N PRO A 98 -21.06 -13.05 -3.22
CA PRO A 98 -21.21 -13.44 -4.62
C PRO A 98 -20.70 -12.37 -5.57
N VAL A 99 -20.01 -12.81 -6.62
CA VAL A 99 -19.49 -11.93 -7.66
C VAL A 99 -20.57 -11.70 -8.71
N LYS A 100 -20.88 -10.44 -8.97
CA LYS A 100 -21.82 -10.07 -10.04
C LYS A 100 -21.14 -10.20 -11.40
N ALA A 101 -21.87 -10.68 -12.40
CA ALA A 101 -21.44 -10.61 -13.79
C ALA A 101 -21.25 -9.14 -14.22
N LYS A 102 -20.34 -8.91 -15.17
CA LYS A 102 -19.97 -7.59 -15.71
C LYS A 102 -19.56 -6.57 -14.63
N SER A 103 -18.92 -7.03 -13.55
CA SER A 103 -18.43 -6.15 -12.47
C SER A 103 -16.95 -5.80 -12.63
N LEU A 104 -16.60 -4.56 -12.28
CA LEU A 104 -15.21 -4.13 -12.19
C LEU A 104 -14.48 -4.86 -11.06
N ARG A 105 -13.16 -4.93 -11.18
CA ARG A 105 -12.27 -5.51 -10.17
C ARG A 105 -10.97 -4.73 -10.12
N ARG A 106 -10.28 -4.80 -8.98
CA ARG A 106 -8.96 -4.21 -8.80
C ARG A 106 -7.85 -5.20 -9.20
N TRP A 107 -6.65 -4.69 -9.49
CA TRP A 107 -5.47 -5.50 -9.82
C TRP A 107 -5.14 -6.54 -8.72
N TRP A 108 -5.48 -6.30 -7.45
CA TRP A 108 -5.30 -7.32 -6.41
C TRP A 108 -6.10 -8.62 -6.66
N SER A 109 -6.94 -8.68 -7.70
CA SER A 109 -7.58 -9.93 -8.11
C SER A 109 -6.58 -11.02 -8.45
N TYR A 110 -5.39 -10.62 -8.88
CA TYR A 110 -4.28 -11.52 -9.16
C TYR A 110 -3.59 -12.06 -7.90
N PHE A 111 -3.93 -11.63 -6.69
CA PHE A 111 -3.45 -12.30 -5.46
C PHE A 111 -3.96 -13.74 -5.38
N TYR A 112 -5.02 -14.06 -6.12
CA TYR A 112 -5.52 -15.42 -6.31
C TYR A 112 -4.43 -16.36 -6.84
N ASP A 113 -3.70 -15.96 -7.88
CA ASP A 113 -2.81 -16.82 -8.67
C ASP A 113 -1.36 -16.33 -8.80
N HIS A 114 -1.06 -15.12 -8.32
CA HIS A 114 0.28 -14.52 -8.36
C HIS A 114 0.87 -14.28 -6.96
N ASN A 115 2.20 -14.25 -6.91
CA ASN A 115 2.89 -13.76 -5.73
C ASN A 115 2.65 -12.25 -5.58
N HIS A 116 2.57 -11.76 -4.36
CA HIS A 116 2.20 -10.38 -4.08
C HIS A 116 2.85 -9.87 -2.80
N GLN A 117 2.91 -8.55 -2.67
CA GLN A 117 3.33 -7.86 -1.45
C GLN A 117 2.47 -6.61 -1.28
N PHE A 118 2.22 -6.20 -0.04
CA PHE A 118 1.34 -5.06 0.22
C PHE A 118 1.69 -4.36 1.53
N ILE A 119 1.29 -3.10 1.64
CA ILE A 119 1.32 -2.35 2.89
C ILE A 119 -0.09 -2.33 3.44
N ILE A 120 -0.27 -2.82 4.66
CA ILE A 120 -1.57 -2.88 5.35
C ILE A 120 -1.52 -2.03 6.61
N CYS A 121 -2.60 -1.29 6.86
CA CYS A 121 -2.80 -0.50 8.07
C CYS A 121 -3.94 -1.09 8.88
N THR A 122 -3.72 -1.29 10.17
CA THR A 122 -4.75 -1.71 11.13
C THR A 122 -5.01 -0.60 12.15
N PRO A 123 -6.24 -0.49 12.69
CA PRO A 123 -6.48 0.32 13.87
C PRO A 123 -5.52 -0.09 15.00
N ASN A 124 -5.12 0.88 15.83
CA ASN A 124 -4.36 0.62 17.06
C ASN A 124 -5.26 0.08 18.17
#